data_AF-A0A538TN57-F1
#
_entry.id   AF-A0A538TN57-F1
#
_cell.length_a   1.000
_cell.length_b   1.000
_cell.length_c   1.000
_cell.angle_alpha   90.00
_cell.angle_beta   90.00
_cell.angle_gamma   90.00
#
_symmetry.space_group_name_H-M   'P 1'
#
loop_
_entity.id
_entity.type
_entity.pdbx_description
1 polymer ?
#
loop_
_entity_poly.entity_id
_entity_poly.type
_entity_poly.pdbx_seq_one_letter_code
_entity_poly.pdbx_strand_id
1 'polypeptide(L)'
;MDRHEKGLERVPGRPDLPLPEWQGGYGGDTQRLPKVVQKLMHGRILTAEEKAELLWRLFELDQREKSRRARSQRILVAVTLLAAGAWVAIYQWRWVADHVMAWLSPPAAPPA
;
A
#
# COMPACT_ATOMS: atom_id res chain seq x y z
N MET A 1 -24.33 -6.70 -16.74
CA MET A 1 -23.29 -5.67 -16.49
C MET A 1 -22.19 -5.85 -17.50
N ASP A 2 -21.93 -4.80 -18.26
CA ASP A 2 -21.15 -4.86 -19.49
C ASP A 2 -19.65 -4.82 -19.20
N ARG A 3 -18.82 -5.49 -20.01
CA ARG A 3 -17.37 -5.63 -19.74
C ARG A 3 -16.64 -4.28 -19.77
N HIS A 4 -17.18 -3.34 -20.54
CA HIS A 4 -16.69 -1.97 -20.66
C HIS A 4 -16.85 -1.16 -19.36
N GLU A 5 -17.83 -1.49 -18.51
CA GLU A 5 -18.05 -0.80 -17.22
C GLU A 5 -16.96 -1.12 -16.19
N LYS A 6 -16.21 -2.21 -16.38
CA LYS A 6 -15.19 -2.66 -15.44
C LYS A 6 -13.77 -2.13 -15.73
N GLY A 7 -13.58 -1.35 -16.80
CA GLY A 7 -12.24 -0.85 -17.19
C GLY A 7 -11.22 -1.96 -17.45
N LEU A 8 -11.70 -3.17 -17.74
CA LEU A 8 -10.93 -4.40 -17.94
C LEU A 8 -10.85 -4.72 -19.43
N GLU A 9 -10.43 -3.75 -20.25
CA GLU A 9 -10.05 -4.05 -21.63
C GLU A 9 -8.63 -4.64 -21.64
N ARG A 10 -8.52 -5.90 -21.18
CA ARG A 10 -7.43 -6.75 -21.60
C ARG A 10 -7.60 -6.99 -23.10
N VAL A 11 -6.67 -6.48 -23.90
CA VAL A 11 -6.60 -6.77 -25.33
C VAL A 11 -6.58 -8.31 -25.50
N PRO A 12 -7.50 -8.91 -26.27
CA PRO A 12 -7.48 -10.34 -26.51
C PRO A 12 -6.20 -10.68 -27.27
N GLY A 13 -5.31 -11.47 -26.67
CA GLY A 13 -4.06 -11.93 -27.30
C GLY A 13 -2.74 -11.55 -26.60
N ARG A 14 -2.76 -10.81 -25.48
CA ARG A 14 -1.53 -10.53 -24.70
C ARG A 14 -1.75 -10.72 -23.19
N PRO A 15 -1.77 -11.96 -22.69
CA PRO A 15 -1.81 -12.22 -21.26
C PRO A 15 -0.50 -11.89 -20.53
N ASP A 16 0.63 -11.80 -21.25
CA ASP A 16 1.97 -11.90 -20.64
C ASP A 16 2.83 -10.62 -20.72
N LEU A 17 2.32 -9.54 -21.33
CA LEU A 17 3.08 -8.29 -21.43
C LEU A 17 2.71 -7.35 -20.26
N PRO A 18 3.71 -6.72 -19.61
CA PRO A 18 3.43 -5.73 -18.58
C PRO A 18 2.55 -4.62 -19.18
N LEU A 19 1.69 -4.06 -18.34
CA LEU A 19 0.97 -2.83 -18.67
C LEU A 19 1.98 -1.81 -19.21
N PRO A 20 1.71 -1.14 -20.34
CA PRO A 20 2.65 -0.20 -20.92
C PRO A 20 3.02 0.87 -19.89
N GLU A 21 4.30 1.26 -19.87
CA GLU A 21 4.78 2.31 -18.98
C GLU A 21 3.99 3.60 -19.23
N TRP A 22 3.53 4.22 -18.15
CA TRP A 22 2.77 5.47 -18.21
C TRP A 22 3.72 6.61 -18.59
N GLN A 23 3.70 7.04 -19.85
CA GLN A 23 4.55 8.13 -20.37
C GLN A 23 4.01 9.54 -20.07
N GLY A 24 3.19 9.70 -19.03
CA GLY A 24 2.59 11.01 -18.67
C GLY A 24 1.27 11.32 -19.36
N GLY A 25 0.73 10.40 -20.18
CA GLY A 25 -0.57 10.56 -20.83
C GLY A 25 -1.15 9.25 -21.34
N TYR A 26 -2.45 9.26 -21.65
CA TYR A 26 -3.13 8.13 -22.26
C TYR A 26 -2.81 8.07 -23.76
N GLY A 27 -1.96 7.13 -24.18
CA GLY A 27 -1.58 6.92 -25.58
C GLY A 27 -2.50 5.99 -26.38
N GLY A 28 -3.62 5.55 -25.79
CA GLY A 28 -4.62 4.69 -26.44
C GLY A 28 -5.72 5.47 -27.15
N ASP A 29 -6.70 4.75 -27.70
CA ASP A 29 -7.89 5.34 -28.31
C ASP A 29 -8.76 6.03 -27.24
N THR A 30 -8.87 7.36 -27.32
CA THR A 30 -9.62 8.18 -26.37
C THR A 30 -11.10 7.79 -26.27
N GLN A 31 -11.67 7.14 -27.28
CA GLN A 31 -13.04 6.62 -27.24
C GLN A 31 -13.23 5.44 -26.28
N ARG A 32 -12.13 4.80 -25.85
CA ARG A 32 -12.14 3.71 -24.87
C ARG A 32 -11.99 4.19 -23.43
N LEU A 33 -11.72 5.47 -23.23
CA LEU A 33 -11.69 6.06 -21.89
C LEU A 33 -13.10 6.07 -21.29
N PRO A 34 -13.23 6.04 -19.96
CA PRO A 34 -14.53 6.27 -19.33
C PRO A 34 -15.16 7.58 -19.82
N LYS A 35 -16.48 7.60 -20.05
CA LYS A 35 -17.20 8.77 -20.59
C LYS A 35 -16.94 10.06 -19.82
N VAL A 36 -16.76 9.96 -18.50
CA VAL A 36 -16.40 11.08 -17.61
C VAL A 36 -15.04 11.67 -18.01
N VAL A 37 -14.04 10.84 -18.26
CA VAL A 37 -12.70 11.26 -18.70
C VAL A 37 -12.78 11.87 -20.10
N GLN A 38 -13.55 11.25 -21.01
CA GLN A 38 -13.78 11.82 -22.33
C GLN A 38 -14.40 13.22 -22.25
N LYS A 39 -15.44 13.41 -21.42
CA LYS A 39 -16.07 14.72 -21.21
C LYS A 39 -15.08 15.76 -20.69
N LEU A 40 -14.26 15.38 -19.71
CA LEU A 40 -13.21 16.25 -19.16
C LEU A 40 -12.19 16.66 -20.23
N MET A 41 -11.76 15.72 -21.09
CA MET A 41 -10.83 16.02 -22.20
C MET A 41 -11.43 16.99 -23.23
N HIS A 42 -12.74 16.93 -23.46
CA HIS A 42 -13.44 17.81 -24.41
C HIS A 42 -13.95 19.12 -23.77
N GLY A 43 -13.55 19.42 -22.53
CA GLY A 43 -14.00 20.62 -21.81
C GLY A 43 -15.50 20.66 -21.51
N ARG A 44 -16.18 19.50 -21.54
CA ARG A 44 -17.61 19.41 -21.25
C ARG A 44 -17.85 19.39 -19.74
N ILE A 45 -18.92 20.06 -19.32
CA ILE A 45 -19.34 20.09 -17.93
C ILE A 45 -19.82 18.69 -17.51
N LEU A 46 -19.29 18.19 -16.41
CA LEU A 46 -19.75 16.94 -15.79
C LEU A 46 -21.04 17.18 -15.00
N THR A 47 -21.95 16.20 -15.05
CA THR A 47 -23.12 16.20 -14.16
C THR A 47 -22.69 15.98 -12.70
N ALA A 48 -23.57 16.28 -11.74
CA ALA A 48 -23.29 16.06 -10.33
C ALA A 48 -22.99 14.57 -10.02
N GLU A 49 -23.73 13.66 -10.66
CA GLU A 49 -23.53 12.21 -10.55
C GLU A 49 -22.16 11.78 -11.08
N GLU A 50 -21.77 12.28 -12.26
CA GLU A 50 -20.47 11.97 -12.88
C GLU A 50 -19.29 12.48 -12.04
N LYS A 51 -19.45 13.64 -11.40
CA LYS A 51 -18.46 14.16 -10.45
C LYS A 51 -18.36 13.28 -9.21
N ALA A 52 -19.48 12.85 -8.65
CA ALA A 52 -19.50 11.99 -7.48
C ALA A 52 -18.84 10.64 -7.76
N GLU A 53 -19.11 10.04 -8.93
CA GLU A 53 -18.47 8.79 -9.33
C GLU A 53 -16.96 8.96 -9.50
N LEU A 54 -16.50 10.04 -10.14
CA LEU A 54 -15.07 10.31 -10.28
C LEU A 54 -14.38 10.48 -8.93
N LEU A 55 -14.98 11.24 -8.02
CA LEU A 55 -14.46 11.42 -6.66
C LEU A 55 -14.41 10.10 -5.90
N TRP A 56 -15.44 9.25 -6.05
CA TRP A 56 -15.45 7.93 -5.44
C TRP A 56 -14.32 7.04 -5.97
N ARG A 57 -14.09 7.02 -7.29
CA ARG A 57 -12.99 6.25 -7.89
C ARG A 57 -11.61 6.74 -7.44
N LEU A 58 -11.41 8.05 -7.34
CA LEU A 58 -10.17 8.62 -6.83
C LEU A 58 -9.96 8.25 -5.35
N PHE A 59 -11.03 8.31 -4.55
CA PHE A 59 -11.00 7.89 -3.15
C PHE A 59 -10.64 6.40 -3.01
N GLU A 60 -11.22 5.51 -3.83
CA GLU A 60 -10.88 4.08 -3.84
C GLU A 60 -9.39 3.84 -4.11
N LEU A 61 -8.81 4.59 -5.05
CA LEU A 61 -7.38 4.49 -5.39
C LEU A 61 -6.50 4.96 -4.24
N ASP A 62 -6.82 6.12 -3.66
CA ASP A 62 -6.09 6.69 -2.51
C ASP A 62 -6.14 5.74 -1.29
N GLN A 63 -7.30 5.16 -0.99
CA GLN A 63 -7.43 4.19 0.11
C GLN A 63 -6.61 2.92 -0.13
N ARG A 64 -6.56 2.42 -1.37
CA ARG A 64 -5.73 1.27 -1.73
C ARG A 64 -4.24 1.58 -1.59
N GLU A 65 -3.81 2.76 -1.99
CA GLU A 65 -2.42 3.20 -1.86
C GLU A 65 -2.01 3.39 -0.39
N LYS A 66 -2.84 4.08 0.40
CA LYS A 66 -2.65 4.21 1.87
C LYS A 66 -2.56 2.85 2.54
N SER A 67 -3.42 1.92 2.18
CA SER A 67 -3.40 0.55 2.72
C SER A 67 -2.12 -0.20 2.36
N ARG A 68 -1.66 -0.09 1.11
CA ARG A 68 -0.39 -0.69 0.65
C ARG A 68 0.80 -0.09 1.37
N ARG A 69 0.86 1.23 1.51
CA ARG A 69 1.93 1.95 2.21
C ARG A 69 1.96 1.62 3.70
N ALA A 70 0.81 1.57 4.37
CA ALA A 70 0.75 1.18 5.77
C ALA A 70 1.23 -0.28 5.96
N ARG A 71 0.86 -1.19 5.05
CA ARG A 71 1.33 -2.57 5.08
C ARG A 71 2.84 -2.66 4.88
N SER A 72 3.40 -1.96 3.89
CA SER A 72 4.84 -1.98 3.65
C SER A 72 5.64 -1.41 4.83
N GLN A 73 5.15 -0.33 5.45
CA GLN A 73 5.75 0.23 6.66
C GLN A 73 5.73 -0.75 7.82
N ARG A 74 4.60 -1.43 8.07
CA ARG A 74 4.50 -2.44 9.14
C ARG A 74 5.46 -3.60 8.91
N ILE A 75 5.58 -4.09 7.67
CA ILE A 75 6.52 -5.15 7.32
C ILE A 75 7.96 -4.68 7.57
N LEU A 76 8.31 -3.48 7.11
CA LEU A 76 9.65 -2.93 7.31
C LEU A 76 9.98 -2.82 8.80
N VAL A 77 9.08 -2.27 9.61
CA VAL A 77 9.25 -2.17 11.07
C VAL A 77 9.42 -3.55 11.69
N ALA A 78 8.59 -4.53 11.33
CA ALA A 78 8.70 -5.88 11.86
C ALA A 78 10.05 -6.54 11.51
N VAL A 79 10.50 -6.41 10.27
CA VAL A 79 11.81 -6.95 9.82
C VAL A 79 12.95 -6.27 10.58
N THR A 80 12.91 -4.95 10.74
CA THR A 80 13.93 -4.20 11.49
C THR A 80 13.98 -4.64 12.95
N LEU A 81 12.82 -4.80 13.60
CA LEU A 81 12.75 -5.27 14.99
C LEU A 81 13.29 -6.70 15.13
N LEU A 82 12.97 -7.59 14.20
CA LEU A 82 13.50 -8.96 14.19
C LEU A 82 15.02 -8.98 14.01
N ALA A 83 15.54 -8.18 13.07
CA ALA A 83 16.98 -8.07 12.84
C ALA A 83 17.70 -7.50 14.07
N ALA A 84 17.15 -6.46 14.69
CA ALA A 84 17.69 -5.89 15.93
C ALA A 84 17.66 -6.90 17.08
N GLY A 85 16.55 -7.63 17.25
CA GLY A 85 16.42 -8.69 18.26
C GLY A 85 17.45 -9.81 18.06
N ALA A 86 17.63 -10.27 16.82
CA ALA A 86 18.62 -11.28 16.48
C ALA A 86 20.05 -10.78 16.76
N TRP A 87 20.36 -9.53 16.41
CA TRP A 87 21.66 -8.91 16.69
C TRP A 87 21.96 -8.88 18.18
N VAL A 88 20.99 -8.43 18.99
CA VAL A 88 21.11 -8.38 20.45
C VAL A 88 21.29 -9.78 21.03
N ALA A 89 20.52 -10.77 20.56
CA ALA A 89 20.63 -12.15 21.01
C ALA A 89 21.99 -12.77 20.68
N ILE A 90 22.59 -12.45 19.53
CA ILE A 90 23.89 -13.02 19.13
C ILE A 90 25.05 -12.32 19.84
N TYR A 91 25.05 -10.99 19.90
CA TYR A 91 26.24 -10.22 20.30
C TYR A 91 26.18 -9.68 21.73
N GLN A 92 24.99 -9.51 22.30
CA GLN A 92 24.80 -8.86 23.60
C GLN A 92 24.14 -9.81 24.63
N TRP A 93 24.15 -11.12 24.38
CA TRP A 93 23.48 -12.12 25.21
C TRP A 93 23.81 -12.02 26.70
N ARG A 94 25.08 -11.76 27.06
CA ARG A 94 25.50 -11.61 28.46
C ARG A 94 24.85 -10.39 29.13
N TRP A 95 24.89 -9.23 28.47
CA TRP A 95 24.23 -8.02 28.97
C TRP A 95 22.72 -8.22 29.14
N VAL A 96 22.07 -8.90 28.19
CA VAL A 96 20.63 -9.22 28.25
C VAL A 96 20.33 -10.15 29.42
N ALA A 97 21.09 -11.23 29.58
CA ALA A 97 20.91 -12.19 30.65
C ALA A 97 21.06 -11.51 32.03
N ASP A 98 22.06 -10.65 32.19
CA ASP A 98 22.31 -9.92 33.44
C ASP A 98 21.13 -8.99 33.78
N HIS A 99 20.58 -8.26 32.81
CA HIS A 99 19.43 -7.37 33.03
C HIS A 99 18.12 -8.12 33.31
N VAL A 100 17.88 -9.22 32.59
CA VAL A 100 16.69 -10.06 32.80
C VAL A 100 16.75 -10.71 34.18
N MET A 101 17.92 -11.23 34.58
CA MET A 101 18.11 -11.80 35.91
C MET A 101 17.98 -10.76 37.01
N ALA A 102 18.48 -9.53 36.80
CA ALA A 102 18.28 -8.42 37.74
C ALA A 102 16.79 -8.05 37.89
N TRP A 103 16.00 -8.15 36.81
CA TRP A 103 14.56 -7.87 36.85
C TRP A 103 13.75 -8.99 37.52
N LEU A 104 14.18 -10.24 37.36
CA LEU A 104 13.54 -11.42 37.95
C LEU A 104 13.96 -11.67 39.40
N SER A 105 15.07 -11.08 39.86
CA SER A 105 15.56 -11.28 41.23
C SER A 105 14.75 -10.42 42.22
N PRO A 106 14.12 -11.01 43.25
CA PRO A 106 13.43 -10.23 44.28
C PRO A 106 14.46 -9.38 45.07
N PRO A 107 14.06 -8.20 45.56
CA PRO A 107 14.95 -7.36 46.35
C PRO A 107 15.38 -8.15 47.61
N ALA A 108 16.69 -8.20 47.84
CA ALA A 108 17.26 -8.90 48.99
C ALA A 108 16.61 -8.39 50.29
N ALA A 109 16.07 -9.31 51.09
CA ALA A 109 15.49 -8.97 52.39
C ALA A 109 16.57 -8.31 53.27
N PRO A 110 16.23 -7.26 54.04
CA PRO A 110 17.20 -6.57 54.87
C PRO A 110 17.78 -7.53 55.92
N PRO A 111 19.08 -7.36 56.29
CA PRO A 111 19.71 -8.20 57.29
C PRO A 111 18.99 -8.06 58.63
N ALA A 112 18.75 -9.21 59.28
CA ALA A 112 18.09 -9.35 60.58
C ALA A 112 18.94 -8.83 61.74
#